data_AF-A0A4Y2TSR8-F1
#
_entry.id   AF-A0A4Y2TSR8-F1
#
_cell.length_a   1.000
_cell.length_b   1.000
_cell.length_c   1.000
_cell.angle_alpha   90.00
_cell.angle_beta   90.00
_cell.angle_gamma   90.00
#
_symmetry.space_group_name_H-M   'P 1'
#
loop_
_entity.id
_entity.type
_entity.pdbx_description
1 polymer ?
#
loop_
_entity_poly.entity_id
_entity_poly.type
_entity_poly.pdbx_seq_one_letter_code
_entity_poly.pdbx_strand_id
1 'polypeptide(L)'
;MSKRWIKQERINHMLIIIWLYIDSDSHGCTEAASEALCLIWCSVSDACITYREIKRGFGAAFIEEELMEMYGFYVRAMREFHEYVEPRSLQHLCRTVLRRTIRRNKCWIPESVS
;
A
#
# COMPACT_ATOMS: atom_id res chain seq x y z
N MET A 1 5.37 -7.06 -26.57
CA MET A 1 5.58 -6.54 -25.19
C MET A 1 5.29 -7.65 -24.21
N SER A 2 6.29 -8.09 -23.43
CA SER A 2 6.13 -9.16 -22.44
C SER A 2 5.14 -8.72 -21.35
N LYS A 3 4.02 -9.43 -21.19
CA LYS A 3 3.10 -9.26 -20.05
C LYS A 3 3.86 -9.70 -18.79
N ARG A 4 4.63 -8.80 -18.17
CA ARG A 4 5.20 -9.03 -16.83
C ARG A 4 4.02 -9.24 -15.88
N TRP A 5 3.86 -10.48 -15.43
CA TRP A 5 2.86 -10.86 -14.44
C TRP A 5 3.09 -10.07 -13.15
N ILE A 6 2.02 -9.57 -12.56
CA ILE A 6 2.07 -8.94 -11.24
C ILE A 6 2.36 -10.07 -10.24
N LYS A 7 3.31 -9.86 -9.33
CA LYS A 7 3.64 -10.86 -8.30
C LYS A 7 2.44 -11.09 -7.38
N GLN A 8 2.25 -12.33 -6.90
CA GLN A 8 1.12 -12.66 -6.02
C GLN A 8 1.07 -11.79 -4.76
N GLU A 9 2.20 -11.53 -4.13
CA GLU A 9 2.30 -10.63 -2.96
C GLU A 9 1.72 -9.23 -3.26
N ARG A 10 2.01 -8.72 -4.46
CA ARG A 10 1.53 -7.42 -4.93
C ARG A 10 0.02 -7.43 -5.18
N ILE A 11 -0.53 -8.54 -5.68
CA ILE A 11 -1.98 -8.74 -5.82
C ILE A 11 -2.64 -8.77 -4.43
N ASN A 12 -2.06 -9.47 -3.46
CA ASN A 12 -2.59 -9.52 -2.09
C ASN A 12 -2.65 -8.12 -1.45
N HIS A 13 -1.63 -7.29 -1.68
CA HIS A 13 -1.64 -5.89 -1.24
C HIS A 13 -2.78 -5.08 -1.86
N MET A 14 -3.04 -5.24 -3.17
CA MET A 14 -4.19 -4.60 -3.82
C MET A 14 -5.52 -5.11 -3.26
N LEU A 15 -5.63 -6.42 -2.99
CA LEU A 15 -6.83 -7.01 -2.39
C LEU A 15 -7.11 -6.43 -1.00
N ILE A 16 -6.09 -6.19 -0.17
CA ILE A 16 -6.27 -5.55 1.15
C ILE A 16 -6.87 -4.15 1.00
N ILE A 17 -6.37 -3.36 0.04
CA ILE A 17 -6.91 -2.02 -0.24
C ILE A 17 -8.38 -2.10 -0.66
N ILE A 18 -8.68 -2.95 -1.64
CA ILE A 18 -10.04 -3.11 -2.20
C ILE A 18 -11.00 -3.61 -1.11
N TRP A 19 -10.58 -4.60 -0.34
CA TRP A 19 -11.40 -5.19 0.71
C TRP A 19 -11.70 -4.19 1.83
N LEU A 20 -10.71 -3.45 2.31
CA LEU A 20 -10.92 -2.41 3.32
C LEU A 20 -11.82 -1.28 2.82
N TYR A 21 -11.71 -0.89 1.55
CA TYR A 21 -12.63 0.08 0.96
C TYR A 21 -14.07 -0.43 0.98
N ILE A 22 -14.32 -1.64 0.44
CA ILE A 22 -15.67 -2.23 0.36
C ILE A 22 -16.28 -2.41 1.75
N ASP A 23 -15.48 -2.91 2.71
CA ASP A 23 -15.92 -3.08 4.09
C ASP A 23 -16.27 -1.74 4.74
N SER A 24 -15.44 -0.71 4.52
CA SER A 24 -15.65 0.62 5.07
C SER A 24 -16.88 1.33 4.50
N ASP A 25 -17.17 1.12 3.21
CA ASP A 25 -18.34 1.68 2.53
C ASP A 25 -19.62 1.03 3.05
N SER A 26 -19.58 -0.29 3.28
CA SER A 26 -20.71 -1.06 3.81
C SER A 26 -21.06 -0.71 5.26
N HIS A 27 -20.08 -0.28 6.07
CA HIS A 27 -20.23 -0.07 7.52
C HIS A 27 -20.05 1.40 7.96
N GLY A 28 -19.84 2.34 7.03
CA GLY A 28 -19.67 3.77 7.32
C GLY A 28 -18.44 4.11 8.17
N CYS A 29 -17.42 3.25 8.18
CA CYS A 29 -16.25 3.33 9.07
C CYS A 29 -14.96 3.73 8.31
N THR A 30 -15.08 4.67 7.37
CA THR A 30 -14.00 5.07 6.44
C THR A 30 -12.72 5.53 7.14
N GLU A 31 -12.82 6.31 8.22
CA GLU A 31 -11.65 6.79 8.96
C GLU A 31 -10.90 5.65 9.67
N ALA A 32 -11.61 4.78 10.38
CA ALA A 32 -11.00 3.63 11.04
C ALA A 32 -10.35 2.65 10.05
N ALA A 33 -11.01 2.41 8.90
CA ALA A 33 -10.46 1.58 7.83
C ALA A 33 -9.22 2.23 7.19
N SER A 34 -9.22 3.55 7.01
CA SER A 34 -8.08 4.33 6.51
C SER A 34 -6.88 4.24 7.46
N GLU A 35 -7.11 4.40 8.77
CA GLU A 35 -6.06 4.22 9.79
C GLU A 35 -5.52 2.79 9.81
N ALA A 36 -6.39 1.79 9.76
CA ALA A 36 -5.99 0.39 9.69
C ALA A 36 -5.14 0.11 8.43
N LEU A 37 -5.55 0.63 7.27
CA LEU A 37 -4.78 0.52 6.03
C LEU A 37 -3.41 1.16 6.17
N CYS A 38 -3.32 2.36 6.76
CA CYS A 38 -2.06 3.04 7.00
C CYS A 38 -1.12 2.21 7.91
N LEU A 39 -1.64 1.63 9.00
CA LEU A 39 -0.86 0.77 9.90
C LEU A 39 -0.38 -0.51 9.21
N ILE A 40 -1.24 -1.18 8.46
CA ILE A 40 -0.89 -2.36 7.65
C ILE A 40 0.21 -1.97 6.66
N TRP A 41 0.04 -0.87 5.94
CA TRP A 41 1.02 -0.44 4.94
C TRP A 41 2.35 -0.04 5.55
N CYS A 42 2.35 0.54 6.75
CA CYS A 42 3.57 0.82 7.52
C CYS A 42 4.33 -0.46 7.92
N SER A 43 3.66 -1.61 7.99
CA SER A 43 4.26 -2.91 8.31
C SER A 43 4.89 -3.62 7.10
N VAL A 44 4.65 -3.11 5.89
CA VAL A 44 5.18 -3.65 4.63
C VAL A 44 6.26 -2.70 4.11
N SER A 45 7.35 -3.20 3.54
CA SER A 45 8.44 -2.37 2.97
C SER A 45 8.30 -2.09 1.47
N ASP A 46 7.21 -2.52 0.86
CA ASP A 46 7.02 -2.48 -0.58
C ASP A 46 6.75 -1.05 -1.08
N ALA A 47 7.02 -0.82 -2.37
CA ALA A 47 6.72 0.42 -3.06
C ALA A 47 5.23 0.79 -2.99
N CYS A 48 4.87 2.06 -3.19
CA CYS A 48 3.46 2.46 -3.30
C CYS A 48 2.75 1.73 -4.45
N ILE A 49 1.49 1.36 -4.27
CA ILE A 49 0.65 0.82 -5.35
C ILE A 49 0.17 1.98 -6.22
N THR A 50 0.27 1.82 -7.53
CA THR A 50 -0.22 2.82 -8.51
C THR A 50 -1.61 2.49 -9.02
N TYR A 51 -2.37 3.50 -9.45
CA TYR A 51 -3.67 3.30 -10.12
C TYR A 51 -3.54 2.36 -11.33
N ARG A 52 -2.46 2.51 -12.12
CA ARG A 52 -2.17 1.64 -13.28
C ARG A 52 -2.02 0.17 -12.88
N GLU A 53 -1.42 -0.12 -11.73
CA GLU A 53 -1.31 -1.48 -11.21
C GLU A 53 -2.68 -2.05 -10.83
N ILE A 54 -3.51 -1.27 -10.14
CA ILE A 54 -4.87 -1.65 -9.76
C ILE A 54 -5.73 -1.89 -11.01
N LYS A 55 -5.76 -0.93 -11.96
CA LYS A 55 -6.50 -1.05 -13.22
C LYS A 55 -6.07 -2.27 -14.03
N ARG A 56 -4.78 -2.58 -14.03
CA ARG A 56 -4.25 -3.77 -14.72
C ARG A 56 -4.66 -5.09 -14.03
N GLY A 57 -4.74 -5.11 -12.71
CA GLY A 57 -5.12 -6.30 -11.94
C GLY A 57 -6.62 -6.55 -11.90
N PHE A 58 -7.42 -5.49 -11.82
CA PHE A 58 -8.82 -5.54 -11.43
C PHE A 58 -9.79 -4.85 -12.42
N GLY A 59 -9.30 -4.27 -13.52
CA GLY A 59 -10.15 -3.60 -14.52
C GLY A 59 -11.10 -4.50 -15.31
N ALA A 60 -11.02 -5.82 -15.14
CA ALA A 60 -12.02 -6.75 -15.66
C ALA A 60 -13.16 -7.02 -14.65
N ALA A 61 -12.96 -6.70 -13.37
CA ALA A 61 -13.90 -6.98 -12.29
C ALA A 61 -14.69 -5.73 -11.84
N PHE A 62 -14.11 -4.55 -12.00
CA PHE A 62 -14.68 -3.27 -11.56
C PHE A 62 -14.64 -2.24 -12.69
N ILE A 63 -15.57 -1.29 -12.65
CA ILE A 63 -15.56 -0.16 -13.59
C ILE A 63 -14.50 0.89 -13.20
N GLU A 64 -14.19 1.78 -14.13
CA GLU A 64 -13.10 2.76 -13.96
C GLU A 64 -13.33 3.70 -12.77
N GLU A 65 -14.58 4.10 -12.55
CA GLU A 65 -15.00 4.96 -11.45
C GLU A 65 -14.76 4.29 -10.09
N GLU A 66 -15.21 3.04 -9.90
CA GLU A 66 -14.99 2.26 -8.68
C GLU A 66 -13.49 2.10 -8.37
N LEU A 67 -12.69 1.79 -9.39
CA LEU A 67 -11.25 1.66 -9.22
C LEU A 67 -10.59 2.98 -8.82
N MET A 68 -11.09 4.11 -9.33
CA MET A 68 -10.59 5.43 -8.98
C MET A 68 -10.94 5.78 -7.52
N GLU A 69 -12.14 5.43 -7.06
CA GLU A 69 -12.55 5.62 -5.67
C GLU A 69 -11.73 4.77 -4.70
N MET A 70 -11.52 3.49 -5.02
CA MET A 70 -10.65 2.58 -4.25
C MET A 70 -9.21 3.10 -4.18
N TYR A 71 -8.68 3.59 -5.30
CA TYR A 71 -7.34 4.19 -5.32
C TYR A 71 -7.29 5.50 -4.51
N GLY A 72 -8.31 6.33 -4.62
CA GLY A 72 -8.45 7.56 -3.84
C GLY A 72 -8.49 7.29 -2.33
N PHE A 73 -9.18 6.22 -1.91
CA PHE A 73 -9.17 5.74 -0.52
C PHE A 73 -7.76 5.39 -0.04
N TYR A 74 -7.01 4.61 -0.83
CA TYR A 74 -5.61 4.29 -0.52
C TYR A 74 -4.71 5.52 -0.42
N VAL A 75 -4.80 6.45 -1.38
CA VAL A 75 -4.01 7.70 -1.37
C VAL A 75 -4.31 8.55 -0.14
N ARG A 76 -5.59 8.66 0.24
CA ARG A 76 -6.00 9.37 1.47
C ARG A 76 -5.41 8.73 2.72
N ALA A 77 -5.44 7.40 2.81
CA ALA A 77 -4.85 6.67 3.94
C ALA A 77 -3.33 6.89 4.04
N MET A 78 -2.65 6.96 2.89
CA MET A 78 -1.21 7.18 2.82
C MET A 78 -0.79 8.65 2.96
N ARG A 79 -1.74 9.59 2.87
CA ARG A 79 -1.50 11.05 2.81
C ARG A 79 -0.53 11.48 1.71
N GLU A 80 -0.29 10.61 0.73
CA GLU A 80 0.67 10.82 -0.36
C GLU A 80 0.14 10.25 -1.68
N PHE A 81 0.39 10.99 -2.77
CA PHE A 81 0.07 10.58 -4.13
C PHE A 81 1.35 10.24 -4.90
N HIS A 82 1.36 9.11 -5.60
CA HIS A 82 2.50 8.65 -6.39
C HIS A 82 2.05 8.25 -7.80
N GLU A 83 2.53 8.97 -8.82
CA GLU A 83 2.22 8.68 -10.23
C GLU A 83 2.95 7.43 -10.74
N TYR A 84 4.15 7.16 -10.21
CA TYR A 84 5.01 6.05 -10.57
C TYR A 84 5.22 5.09 -9.39
N VAL A 85 5.70 3.87 -9.69
CA VAL A 85 6.05 2.89 -8.66
C VAL A 85 7.40 3.29 -8.06
N GLU A 86 7.36 4.03 -6.95
CA GLU A 86 8.56 4.51 -6.27
C GLU A 86 8.74 3.85 -4.88
N PRO A 87 9.99 3.66 -4.43
CA PRO A 87 10.26 3.29 -3.05
C PRO A 87 9.70 4.36 -2.10
N ARG A 88 9.07 3.93 -1.01
CA ARG A 88 8.54 4.85 -0.01
C ARG A 88 9.64 5.47 0.84
N SER A 89 9.38 6.69 1.33
CA SER A 89 10.15 7.31 2.41
C SER A 89 10.20 6.40 3.64
N LEU A 90 11.32 6.41 4.36
CA LEU A 90 11.50 5.67 5.60
C LEU A 90 10.49 6.08 6.68
N GLN A 91 9.93 7.29 6.59
CA GLN A 91 8.91 7.80 7.52
C GLN A 91 7.61 6.99 7.47
N HIS A 92 7.32 6.31 6.35
CA HIS A 92 6.14 5.43 6.20
C HIS A 92 6.40 3.99 6.61
N LEU A 93 7.57 3.68 7.17
CA LEU A 93 7.88 2.33 7.63
C LEU A 93 7.88 2.30 9.14
N CYS A 94 7.21 1.29 9.72
CA CYS A 94 7.26 1.12 11.15
C CYS A 94 8.69 0.77 11.60
N ARG A 95 9.03 1.13 12.85
CA ARG A 95 10.38 0.93 13.41
C ARG A 95 10.87 -0.51 13.27
N THR A 96 9.97 -1.49 13.41
CA THR A 96 10.29 -2.92 13.27
C THR A 96 10.71 -3.29 11.86
N VAL A 97 10.00 -2.77 10.84
CA VAL A 97 10.35 -2.97 9.42
C VAL A 97 11.68 -2.32 9.10
N LEU A 98 11.88 -1.07 9.53
CA LEU A 98 13.15 -0.35 9.37
C LEU A 98 14.32 -1.13 9.93
N ARG A 99 14.24 -1.54 11.21
CA ARG A 99 15.28 -2.34 11.88
C ARG A 99 15.56 -3.65 11.14
N ARG A 100 14.51 -4.35 10.71
CA ARG A 100 14.64 -5.61 9.97
C ARG A 100 15.31 -5.41 8.61
N THR A 101 14.90 -4.40 7.86
CA THR A 101 15.45 -4.07 6.54
C THR A 101 16.91 -3.64 6.65
N ILE A 102 17.24 -2.78 7.61
CA ILE A 102 18.61 -2.33 7.85
C ILE A 102 19.51 -3.50 8.27
N ARG A 103 19.06 -4.35 9.21
CA ARG A 103 19.77 -5.57 9.61
C ARG A 103 20.02 -6.51 8.44
N ARG A 104 19.03 -6.72 7.56
CA ARG A 104 19.17 -7.54 6.35
C ARG A 104 20.21 -6.97 5.37
N ASN A 105 20.29 -5.66 5.24
CA ASN A 105 21.25 -4.97 4.39
C ASN A 105 22.63 -4.80 5.04
N LYS A 106 22.86 -5.34 6.24
CA LYS A 106 24.11 -5.24 7.01
C LYS A 106 24.53 -3.80 7.31
N CYS A 107 23.61 -2.84 7.30
CA CYS A 107 23.89 -1.48 7.76
C CYS A 107 23.79 -1.44 9.29
N TRP A 108 24.74 -0.78 9.96
CA TRP A 108 24.77 -0.66 11.42
C TRP A 108 23.89 0.50 11.87
N ILE A 109 22.97 0.28 12.83
CA ILE A 109 22.29 1.35 13.56
C ILE A 109 22.82 1.29 14.99
N PRO A 110 23.40 2.39 15.53
CA PRO A 110 23.69 2.46 16.95
C PRO A 110 22.41 2.24 17.76
N GLU A 111 22.48 1.48 18.85
CA GLU A 111 21.29 1.15 19.67
C GLU A 111 20.64 2.38 20.33
N SER A 112 21.24 3.57 20.24
CA SER A 112 20.77 4.81 20.86
C SER A 112 20.36 5.87 19.83
N VAL A 113 19.07 5.95 19.53
CA VAL A 113 18.37 7.24 19.39
C VAL A 113 17.08 7.09 20.19
N SER A 114 17.19 7.46 21.46
CA SER A 114 16.10 7.62 22.43
C SER A 114 15.28 8.85 22.09
#